data_AF-A0A2E3SQY4-F1
#
_entry.id   AF-A0A2E3SQY4-F1
#
_cell.length_a   1.000
_cell.length_b   1.000
_cell.length_c   1.000
_cell.angle_alpha   90.00
_cell.angle_beta   90.00
_cell.angle_gamma   90.00
#
_symmetry.space_group_name_H-M   'P 1'
#
loop_
_entity.id
_entity.type
_entity.pdbx_description
1 polymer ?
#
loop_
_entity_poly.entity_id
_entity_poly.type
_entity_poly.pdbx_seq_one_letter_code
_entity_poly.pdbx_strand_id
1 'polypeptide(L)'
;MKRNKETLKTKSFIFSLETIKLYKKLKEKKEYVLSRQLLRSGTSVGAMIREAKNAESRADFIHKLGIAQKECAETIYWLELLYESNYLDKDTFDRLHCNATELLKMIRSSILTTKNRS
;
A
#
# COMPACT_ATOMS: atom_id res chain seq x y z
N MET A 1 -12.89 -7.86 24.71
CA MET A 1 -12.03 -7.74 23.51
C MET A 1 -12.13 -6.33 22.94
N LYS A 2 -11.11 -5.47 23.17
CA LYS A 2 -11.02 -4.20 22.44
C LYS A 2 -10.75 -4.54 20.97
N ARG A 3 -11.66 -4.19 20.06
CA ARG A 3 -11.37 -4.11 18.63
C ARG A 3 -10.19 -3.14 18.50
N ASN A 4 -8.98 -3.66 18.41
CA ASN A 4 -7.80 -2.85 18.13
C ASN A 4 -8.06 -2.22 16.76
N LYS A 5 -8.41 -0.93 16.75
CA LYS A 5 -8.59 -0.18 15.52
C LYS A 5 -7.21 -0.11 14.88
N GLU A 6 -6.93 -1.02 13.95
CA GLU A 6 -5.61 -1.10 13.33
C GLU A 6 -5.31 0.25 12.67
N THR A 7 -4.23 0.88 13.13
CA THR A 7 -3.85 2.19 12.64
C THR A 7 -3.34 2.10 11.20
N LEU A 8 -3.41 3.20 10.46
CA LEU A 8 -2.83 3.31 9.11
C LEU A 8 -1.37 2.82 9.06
N LYS A 9 -0.59 3.08 10.12
CA LYS A 9 0.78 2.59 10.29
C LYS A 9 0.86 1.07 10.37
N THR A 10 0.01 0.44 11.19
CA THR A 10 0.02 -1.01 11.38
C THR A 10 -0.38 -1.72 10.09
N LYS A 11 -1.48 -1.28 9.45
CA LYS A 11 -1.95 -1.88 8.19
C LYS A 11 -0.93 -1.75 7.06
N SER A 12 -0.31 -0.58 6.90
CA SER A 12 0.68 -0.37 5.84
C SER A 12 1.96 -1.18 6.05
N PHE A 13 2.37 -1.40 7.31
CA PHE A 13 3.48 -2.29 7.64
C PHE A 13 3.15 -3.75 7.30
N ILE A 14 1.98 -4.24 7.70
CA ILE A 14 1.53 -5.60 7.38
C ILE A 14 1.43 -5.77 5.86
N PHE A 15 0.86 -4.80 5.15
CA PHE A 15 0.78 -4.80 3.69
C PHE A 15 2.16 -4.88 3.05
N SER A 16 3.14 -4.09 3.53
CA SER A 16 4.52 -4.15 3.03
C SER A 16 5.14 -5.54 3.19
N LEU A 17 4.89 -6.23 4.32
CA LEU A 17 5.34 -7.61 4.52
C LEU A 17 4.68 -8.59 3.56
N GLU A 18 3.39 -8.44 3.32
CA GLU A 18 2.64 -9.27 2.36
C GLU A 18 3.12 -9.04 0.92
N THR A 19 3.42 -7.80 0.54
CA THR A 19 4.06 -7.47 -0.75
C THR A 19 5.41 -8.18 -0.90
N ILE A 20 6.26 -8.15 0.15
CA ILE A 20 7.56 -8.84 0.13
C ILE A 20 7.38 -10.35 -0.04
N LYS A 21 6.40 -10.95 0.65
CA LYS A 21 6.07 -12.37 0.50
C LYS A 21 5.61 -12.68 -0.92
N LEU A 22 4.74 -11.86 -1.49
CA LEU A 22 4.28 -12.05 -2.86
C LEU A 22 5.42 -11.93 -3.86
N TYR A 23 6.30 -10.93 -3.73
CA TYR A 23 7.50 -10.79 -4.56
C TYR A 23 8.35 -12.06 -4.58
N LYS A 24 8.59 -12.68 -3.42
CA LYS A 24 9.34 -13.94 -3.32
C LYS A 24 8.67 -15.07 -4.12
N LYS A 25 7.34 -15.23 -3.98
CA LYS A 25 6.56 -16.23 -4.73
C LYS A 25 6.58 -15.98 -6.24
N LEU A 26 6.48 -14.72 -6.68
CA LEU A 26 6.53 -14.37 -8.09
C LEU A 26 7.90 -14.69 -8.70
N LYS A 27 8.97 -14.48 -7.93
CA LYS A 27 10.33 -14.85 -8.33
C LYS A 27 10.48 -16.36 -8.54
N GLU A 28 9.86 -17.18 -7.70
CA GLU A 28 9.81 -18.65 -7.88
C GLU A 28 9.08 -19.03 -9.18
N LYS A 29 8.05 -18.26 -9.57
CA LYS A 29 7.36 -18.37 -10.85
C LYS A 29 8.11 -17.75 -12.03
N LYS A 30 9.37 -17.34 -11.84
CA LYS A 30 10.23 -16.66 -12.85
C LYS A 30 9.66 -15.34 -13.37
N GLU A 31 8.87 -14.64 -12.57
CA GLU A 31 8.41 -13.28 -12.87
C GLU A 31 9.29 -12.25 -12.13
N TYR A 32 9.91 -11.33 -12.88
CA TYR A 32 10.96 -10.44 -12.37
C TYR A 32 10.72 -8.95 -12.63
N VAL A 33 9.82 -8.62 -13.55
CA VAL A 33 9.61 -7.26 -14.04
C VAL A 33 8.50 -6.62 -13.24
N LEU A 34 7.31 -7.22 -13.25
CA LEU A 34 6.13 -6.73 -12.54
C LEU A 34 6.31 -6.88 -11.02
N SER A 35 6.90 -7.98 -10.58
CA SER A 35 7.16 -8.28 -9.16
C SER A 35 8.09 -7.25 -8.54
N ARG A 36 9.06 -6.73 -9.31
CA ARG A 36 9.97 -5.67 -8.86
C ARG A 36 9.24 -4.32 -8.76
N GLN A 37 8.38 -4.00 -9.71
CA GLN A 37 7.56 -2.79 -9.64
C GLN A 37 6.60 -2.84 -8.45
N LEU A 38 5.88 -3.95 -8.29
CA LEU A 38 5.02 -4.24 -7.14
C LEU A 38 5.78 -4.11 -5.81
N LEU A 39 6.98 -4.70 -5.71
CA LEU A 39 7.80 -4.63 -4.50
C LEU A 39 8.13 -3.18 -4.14
N ARG A 40 8.58 -2.40 -5.12
CA ARG A 40 8.95 -1.00 -4.94
C ARG A 40 7.75 -0.19 -4.48
N SER A 41 6.64 -0.23 -5.23
CA SER A 41 5.46 0.58 -4.92
C SER A 41 4.80 0.15 -3.60
N GLY A 42 4.65 -1.16 -3.38
CA GLY A 42 3.94 -1.67 -2.21
C GLY A 42 4.67 -1.41 -0.88
N THR A 43 6.00 -1.44 -0.88
CA THR A 43 6.81 -1.08 0.30
C THR A 43 6.93 0.44 0.48
N SER A 44 6.90 1.22 -0.60
CA SER A 44 6.91 2.69 -0.58
C SER A 44 5.69 3.26 0.16
N VAL A 45 4.51 2.62 0.07
CA VAL A 45 3.30 3.03 0.83
C VAL A 45 3.58 3.13 2.34
N GLY A 46 4.16 2.07 2.92
CA GLY A 46 4.48 2.04 4.35
C GLY A 46 5.59 3.02 4.73
N ALA A 47 6.61 3.15 3.87
CA ALA A 47 7.70 4.11 4.06
C ALA A 47 7.17 5.56 4.12
N MET A 48 6.30 5.93 3.18
CA MET A 48 5.76 7.28 3.09
C MET A 48 4.78 7.62 4.20
N ILE A 49 3.99 6.65 4.67
CA ILE A 49 3.16 6.81 5.87
C ILE A 49 4.04 7.02 7.11
N ARG A 50 5.21 6.38 7.17
CA ARG A 50 6.18 6.55 8.26
C ARG A 50 6.87 7.91 8.21
N GLU A 51 7.22 8.40 7.04
CA GLU A 51 7.74 9.77 6.89
C GLU A 51 6.69 10.82 7.25
N ALA A 52 5.44 10.65 6.81
CA ALA A 52 4.35 11.57 7.17
C ALA A 52 4.18 11.69 8.69
N LYS A 53 4.39 10.63 9.46
CA LYS A 53 4.36 10.66 10.93
C LYS A 53 5.41 11.60 11.55
N ASN A 54 6.51 11.84 10.85
CA ASN A 54 7.61 12.72 11.26
C ASN A 54 7.60 14.05 10.48
N ALA A 55 6.49 14.39 9.81
CA ALA A 55 6.39 15.59 9.00
C ALA A 55 6.56 16.87 9.84
N GLU A 56 7.29 17.84 9.28
CA GLU A 56 7.62 19.10 9.94
C GLU A 56 6.47 20.12 9.87
N SER A 57 5.49 19.89 8.98
CA SER A 57 4.33 20.75 8.82
C SER A 57 3.10 19.97 8.34
N ARG A 58 1.91 20.59 8.40
CA ARG A 58 0.69 20.01 7.83
C ARG A 58 0.78 19.85 6.31
N ALA A 59 1.44 20.78 5.62
CA ALA A 59 1.64 20.71 4.18
C ALA A 59 2.55 19.54 3.80
N ASP A 60 3.65 19.36 4.54
CA ASP A 60 4.55 18.20 4.38
C ASP A 60 3.83 16.88 4.69
N PHE A 61 3.05 16.82 5.77
CA PHE A 61 2.21 15.65 6.09
C PHE A 61 1.30 15.25 4.93
N ILE A 62 0.59 16.22 4.34
CA ILE A 62 -0.28 15.99 3.18
C ILE A 62 0.52 15.56 1.96
N HIS A 63 1.68 16.17 1.71
CA HIS A 63 2.54 15.84 0.59
C HIS A 63 3.03 14.38 0.67
N LYS A 64 3.57 13.95 1.82
CA LYS A 64 4.05 12.59 2.05
C LYS A 64 2.93 11.56 1.93
N LEU A 65 1.74 11.83 2.50
CA LEU A 65 0.58 10.97 2.29
C LEU A 65 0.08 10.97 0.84
N GLY A 66 0.24 12.07 0.11
CA GLY A 66 -0.06 12.16 -1.31
C GLY A 66 0.83 11.25 -2.15
N ILE A 67 2.11 11.12 -1.79
CA ILE A 67 3.01 10.13 -2.42
C ILE A 67 2.56 8.71 -2.04
N ALA A 68 2.29 8.44 -0.76
CA ALA A 68 1.77 7.14 -0.33
C ALA A 68 0.48 6.73 -1.09
N GLN A 69 -0.40 7.69 -1.38
CA GLN A 69 -1.61 7.48 -2.17
C GLN A 69 -1.29 7.04 -3.61
N LYS A 70 -0.32 7.69 -4.27
CA LYS A 70 0.10 7.35 -5.64
C LYS A 70 0.70 5.95 -5.70
N GLU A 71 1.61 5.65 -4.78
CA GLU A 71 2.26 4.34 -4.66
C GLU A 71 1.26 3.22 -4.37
N CYS A 72 0.24 3.51 -3.55
CA CYS A 72 -0.82 2.55 -3.26
C CYS A 72 -1.70 2.26 -4.49
N ALA A 73 -2.04 3.29 -5.26
CA ALA A 73 -2.76 3.13 -6.53
C ALA A 73 -1.94 2.37 -7.57
N GLU A 74 -0.64 2.67 -7.69
CA GLU A 74 0.29 1.94 -8.56
C GLU A 74 0.38 0.46 -8.14
N THR A 75 0.43 0.18 -6.85
CA THR A 75 0.46 -1.20 -6.33
C THR A 75 -0.82 -1.97 -6.68
N ILE A 76 -1.99 -1.33 -6.60
CA ILE A 76 -3.27 -1.93 -7.01
C ILE A 76 -3.21 -2.33 -8.49
N TYR A 77 -2.73 -1.42 -9.35
CA TYR A 77 -2.59 -1.71 -10.78
C TYR A 77 -1.66 -2.90 -11.06
N TRP A 78 -0.54 -3.01 -10.35
CA TRP A 78 0.34 -4.18 -10.48
C TRP A 78 -0.32 -5.48 -10.03
N LEU A 79 -1.14 -5.45 -8.97
CA LEU A 79 -1.91 -6.62 -8.53
C LEU A 79 -2.94 -7.06 -9.59
N GLU A 80 -3.64 -6.10 -10.21
CA GLU A 80 -4.58 -6.36 -11.31
C GLU A 80 -3.87 -7.01 -12.50
N LEU A 81 -2.74 -6.44 -12.95
CA LEU A 81 -1.96 -7.03 -14.05
C LEU A 81 -1.46 -8.44 -13.74
N LEU A 82 -0.95 -8.67 -12.52
CA LEU A 82 -0.46 -9.99 -12.11
C LEU A 82 -1.60 -11.02 -12.00
N TYR A 83 -2.81 -10.60 -11.68
CA TYR A 83 -3.98 -11.47 -11.67
C TYR A 83 -4.45 -11.81 -13.09
N GLU A 84 -4.66 -10.80 -13.94
CA GLU A 84 -5.10 -11.00 -15.33
C GLU A 84 -4.07 -11.77 -16.18
N SER A 85 -2.78 -11.69 -15.82
CA SER A 85 -1.71 -12.48 -16.44
C SER A 85 -1.48 -13.87 -15.80
N ASN A 86 -2.39 -14.32 -14.93
CA ASN A 86 -2.38 -15.64 -14.27
C ASN A 86 -1.17 -15.92 -13.35
N TYR A 87 -0.51 -14.87 -12.84
CA TYR A 87 0.53 -15.02 -11.81
C TYR A 87 -0.05 -15.14 -10.39
N LEU A 88 -1.26 -14.63 -10.16
CA LEU A 88 -1.96 -14.72 -8.87
C LEU A 88 -3.18 -15.62 -8.96
N ASP A 89 -3.40 -16.42 -7.93
CA ASP A 89 -4.70 -17.03 -7.70
C ASP A 89 -5.69 -15.99 -7.14
N LYS A 90 -6.98 -16.27 -7.30
CA LYS A 90 -8.07 -15.37 -6.90
C LYS A 90 -8.05 -15.03 -5.41
N ASP A 91 -7.72 -15.98 -4.52
CA ASP A 91 -7.67 -15.71 -3.08
C ASP A 91 -6.54 -14.75 -2.72
N THR A 92 -5.35 -14.97 -3.28
CA THR A 92 -4.21 -14.07 -3.11
C THR A 92 -4.51 -12.68 -3.66
N PHE A 93 -5.12 -12.59 -4.85
CA PHE A 93 -5.52 -11.32 -5.44
C PHE A 93 -6.55 -10.60 -4.57
N ASP A 94 -7.70 -11.22 -4.28
CA ASP A 94 -8.80 -10.61 -3.54
C ASP A 94 -8.33 -10.08 -2.18
N ARG A 95 -7.49 -10.85 -1.47
CA ARG A 95 -6.94 -10.46 -0.16
C ARG A 95 -6.01 -9.25 -0.26
N LEU A 96 -5.04 -9.25 -1.18
CA LEU A 96 -4.09 -8.14 -1.30
C LEU A 96 -4.73 -6.89 -1.89
N HIS A 97 -5.59 -7.06 -2.87
CA HIS A 97 -6.33 -5.99 -3.51
C HIS A 97 -7.29 -5.31 -2.52
N CYS A 98 -8.00 -6.08 -1.69
CA CYS A 98 -8.85 -5.55 -0.63
C CYS A 98 -8.04 -4.74 0.39
N ASN A 99 -6.91 -5.27 0.87
CA ASN A 99 -6.02 -4.58 1.80
C ASN A 99 -5.46 -3.27 1.21
N ALA A 100 -5.02 -3.30 -0.05
CA ALA A 100 -4.52 -2.11 -0.74
C ALA A 100 -5.63 -1.05 -0.90
N THR A 101 -6.84 -1.47 -1.29
CA THR A 101 -8.00 -0.58 -1.44
C THR A 101 -8.43 0.04 -0.11
N GLU A 102 -8.42 -0.73 0.98
CA GLU A 102 -8.68 -0.22 2.32
C GLU A 102 -7.64 0.82 2.72
N LEU A 103 -6.34 0.54 2.52
CA LEU A 103 -5.26 1.48 2.76
C LEU A 103 -5.43 2.77 1.96
N LEU A 104 -5.75 2.68 0.67
CA LEU A 104 -5.99 3.84 -0.18
C LEU A 104 -7.11 4.73 0.37
N LYS A 105 -8.22 4.14 0.81
CA LYS A 105 -9.33 4.86 1.45
C LYS A 105 -8.89 5.55 2.75
N MET A 106 -8.12 4.87 3.59
CA MET A 106 -7.61 5.43 4.84
C MET A 106 -6.62 6.59 4.61
N ILE A 107 -5.73 6.48 3.61
CA ILE A 107 -4.79 7.54 3.23
C ILE A 107 -5.58 8.77 2.76
N ARG A 108 -6.54 8.59 1.83
CA ARG A 108 -7.39 9.68 1.33
C ARG A 108 -8.18 10.36 2.44
N SER A 109 -8.78 9.59 3.35
CA SER A 109 -9.51 10.12 4.50
C SER A 109 -8.60 10.93 5.44
N SER A 110 -7.36 10.48 5.66
CA SER A 110 -6.37 11.20 6.46
C SER A 110 -5.97 12.52 5.82
N ILE A 111 -5.76 12.55 4.50
CA ILE A 111 -5.46 13.79 3.75
C ILE A 111 -6.62 14.78 3.86
N LEU A 112 -7.85 14.34 3.59
CA LEU A 112 -9.05 15.20 3.64
C LEU A 112 -9.29 15.77 5.04
N THR A 113 -9.12 14.94 6.08
CA THR A 113 -9.27 15.38 7.47
C THR A 113 -8.26 16.45 7.85
N THR A 114 -7.01 16.34 7.38
CA THR A 114 -5.98 17.36 7.64
C THR A 114 -6.25 18.65 6.86
N LYS A 115 -6.74 18.55 5.62
CA LYS A 115 -7.13 19.72 4.81
C LYS A 115 -8.29 20.49 5.43
N ASN A 116 -9.32 19.82 5.94
CA ASN A 116 -10.49 20.50 6.52
C ASN A 116 -10.22 21.16 7.89
N ARG A 117 -9.01 21.00 8.45
CA ARG A 117 -8.57 21.65 9.69
C ARG A 117 -7.71 22.90 9.44
N SER A 118 -7.61 23.34 8.18
CA SER A 118 -6.97 24.60 7.78
C SER A 118 -7.94 25.76 7.85
#